data_AF-A0AA36EJG8-F1
#
_entry.id   AF-A0AA36EJG8-F1
#
_cell.length_a   1.000
_cell.length_b   1.000
_cell.length_c   1.000
_cell.angle_alpha   90.00
_cell.angle_beta   90.00
_cell.angle_gamma   90.00
#
_symmetry.space_group_name_H-M   'P 1'
#
loop_
_entity.id
_entity.type
_entity.pdbx_description
1 polymer ?
#
loop_
_entity_poly.entity_id
_entity_poly.type
_entity_poly.pdbx_seq_one_letter_code
_entity_poly.pdbx_strand_id
1 'polypeptide(L)'
;MYPLTSHIHHVLSLRPQLALCFALYYAINFGEPQTPTYRLRIHRQFSEIYFISVRGGVRAPKEQIRLLKQIEKVMNTYKVGFVINISELGEDDPLLQNATQYFNPLKAPWYTTVALQDMKPDYFFKQVNVSSGRTLDIIALNNGMIQDPSEVQLKFLSRKLESSKSNWHIATGFHPLFCNQRWNQTQAKGNNVMLQMLMDHGVDAYLSGHSCGNETHIEGPYLTTINQGSIPFNVMKNMFLLHRVSSLEIVTYGVSFKGDIVHESTFRQRGREVM
;
A
#
# COMPACT_ATOMS: atom_id res chain seq x y z
N MET A 1 25.37 5.57 -68.50
CA MET A 1 25.06 4.12 -68.41
C MET A 1 25.37 3.71 -66.97
N TYR A 2 24.35 3.60 -66.11
CA TYR A 2 24.38 2.82 -64.86
C TYR A 2 23.96 1.37 -65.23
N PRO A 3 24.34 0.30 -64.49
CA PRO A 3 24.02 0.16 -63.06
C PRO A 3 25.04 -0.59 -62.14
N LEU A 4 24.80 -0.40 -60.81
CA LEU A 4 24.89 -1.32 -59.65
C LEU A 4 26.09 -2.31 -59.56
N THR A 5 26.78 -2.47 -58.43
CA THR A 5 26.24 -2.86 -57.10
C THR A 5 27.21 -2.53 -55.96
N SER A 6 26.61 -2.08 -54.86
CA SER A 6 27.16 -2.06 -53.51
C SER A 6 27.52 -3.48 -53.05
N HIS A 7 28.70 -3.66 -52.44
CA HIS A 7 28.87 -4.66 -51.39
C HIS A 7 29.86 -4.16 -50.32
N ILE A 8 29.34 -3.29 -49.43
CA ILE A 8 29.91 -3.12 -48.10
C ILE A 8 29.61 -4.42 -47.35
N HIS A 9 30.55 -5.36 -47.35
CA HIS A 9 30.50 -6.49 -46.44
C HIS A 9 30.74 -5.95 -45.03
N HIS A 10 29.66 -5.81 -44.25
CA HIS A 10 29.74 -5.82 -42.80
C HIS A 10 30.30 -7.17 -42.36
N VAL A 11 31.63 -7.31 -42.39
CA VAL A 11 32.33 -8.34 -41.61
C VAL A 11 32.20 -7.90 -40.17
N LEU A 12 31.09 -8.30 -39.52
CA LEU A 12 31.02 -8.28 -38.07
C LEU A 12 32.17 -9.16 -37.58
N SER A 13 33.22 -8.53 -37.08
CA SER A 13 34.35 -9.28 -36.58
C SER A 13 33.86 -10.20 -35.46
N LEU A 14 34.28 -11.46 -35.51
CA LEU A 14 33.82 -12.51 -34.58
C LEU A 14 34.12 -12.16 -33.11
N ARG A 15 35.14 -11.32 -32.88
CA ARG A 15 35.66 -10.94 -31.56
C ARG A 15 34.68 -10.09 -30.72
N PRO A 16 34.12 -8.97 -31.20
CA PRO A 16 33.12 -8.20 -30.46
C PRO A 16 31.82 -8.97 -30.24
N GLN A 17 31.40 -9.84 -31.17
CA GLN A 17 30.22 -10.68 -30.96
C GLN A 17 30.43 -11.73 -29.84
N LEU A 18 31.59 -12.40 -29.82
CA LEU A 18 31.93 -13.30 -28.71
C LEU A 18 32.03 -12.55 -27.38
N ALA A 19 32.65 -11.37 -27.36
CA ALA A 19 32.74 -10.55 -26.15
C ALA A 19 31.35 -10.13 -25.64
N LEU A 20 30.43 -9.77 -26.54
CA LEU A 20 29.05 -9.44 -26.18
C LEU A 20 28.30 -10.66 -25.65
N CYS A 21 28.47 -11.84 -26.27
CA CYS A 21 27.88 -13.09 -25.79
C CYS A 21 28.39 -13.49 -24.40
N PHE A 22 29.70 -13.34 -24.14
CA PHE A 22 30.26 -13.56 -22.81
C PHE A 22 29.73 -12.55 -21.79
N ALA A 23 29.66 -11.26 -22.15
CA ALA A 23 29.09 -10.24 -21.26
C ALA A 23 27.61 -10.52 -20.94
N LEU A 24 26.81 -10.94 -21.93
CA LEU A 24 25.42 -11.33 -21.72
C LEU A 24 25.30 -12.59 -20.85
N TYR A 25 26.14 -13.59 -21.10
CA TYR A 25 26.20 -14.82 -20.31
C TYR A 25 26.57 -14.54 -18.86
N TYR A 26 27.55 -13.67 -18.62
CA TYR A 26 27.90 -13.23 -17.26
C TYR A 26 26.75 -12.44 -16.62
N ALA A 27 26.11 -11.52 -17.35
CA ALA A 27 24.98 -10.75 -16.83
C ALA A 27 23.76 -11.62 -16.45
N ILE A 28 23.50 -12.68 -17.22
CA ILE A 28 22.38 -13.60 -16.97
C ILE A 28 22.72 -14.58 -15.83
N ASN A 29 23.94 -15.11 -15.77
CA ASN A 29 24.33 -16.12 -14.77
C ASN A 29 24.76 -15.54 -13.41
N PHE A 30 25.17 -14.27 -13.33
CA PHE A 30 25.35 -13.57 -12.04
C PHE A 30 24.03 -13.07 -11.43
N GLY A 31 22.89 -13.33 -12.07
CA GLY A 31 21.57 -13.26 -11.45
C GLY A 31 21.33 -14.42 -10.48
N GLU A 32 22.18 -14.57 -9.47
CA GLU A 32 22.05 -15.59 -8.43
C GLU A 32 20.77 -15.34 -7.61
N PRO A 33 20.03 -16.39 -7.16
CA PRO A 33 18.90 -16.21 -6.26
C PRO A 33 19.42 -15.69 -4.91
N GLN A 34 19.24 -14.38 -4.69
CA GLN A 34 19.85 -13.70 -3.55
C GLN A 34 19.28 -14.23 -2.22
N THR A 35 20.17 -14.73 -1.36
CA THR A 35 19.85 -15.19 -0.01
C THR A 35 19.42 -14.03 0.91
N PRO A 36 18.55 -14.28 1.91
CA PRO A 36 17.90 -13.23 2.71
C PRO A 36 18.87 -12.33 3.50
N THR A 37 20.07 -12.83 3.81
CA THR A 37 21.09 -12.10 4.57
C THR A 37 21.79 -10.99 3.77
N TYR A 38 21.84 -11.10 2.43
CA TYR A 38 22.45 -10.06 1.59
C TYR A 38 21.53 -8.85 1.38
N ARG A 39 20.20 -9.06 1.33
CA ARG A 39 19.20 -7.97 1.26
C ARG A 39 19.35 -6.98 2.43
N LEU A 40 19.58 -7.49 3.65
CA LEU A 40 19.76 -6.67 4.86
C LEU A 40 20.97 -5.71 4.79
N ARG A 41 21.98 -5.98 3.96
CA ARG A 41 23.19 -5.16 3.88
C ARG A 41 23.09 -4.01 2.87
N ILE A 42 22.37 -4.21 1.76
CA ILE A 42 22.03 -3.14 0.79
C ILE A 42 20.94 -2.21 1.37
N HIS A 43 20.08 -2.74 2.24
CA HIS A 43 19.06 -2.02 3.01
C HIS A 43 19.57 -0.85 3.87
N ARG A 44 20.88 -0.73 4.11
CA ARG A 44 21.45 0.41 4.83
C ARG A 44 21.59 1.67 4.00
N GLN A 45 21.42 1.60 2.68
CA GLN A 45 21.69 2.73 1.76
C GLN A 45 20.42 3.40 1.19
N PHE A 46 19.26 2.76 1.32
CA PHE A 46 17.95 3.38 1.05
C PHE A 46 17.25 3.59 2.38
N SER A 47 17.01 4.84 2.79
CA SER A 47 16.36 5.13 4.06
C SER A 47 14.86 4.87 3.94
N GLU A 48 14.44 3.66 4.29
CA GLU A 48 13.04 3.25 4.19
C GLU A 48 12.23 3.80 5.36
N ILE A 49 10.92 3.96 5.15
CA ILE A 49 9.99 4.18 6.26
C ILE A 49 9.12 2.94 6.44
N TYR A 50 8.77 2.67 7.69
CA TYR A 50 7.88 1.59 8.05
C TYR A 50 6.59 2.15 8.63
N PHE A 51 5.45 1.61 8.20
CA PHE A 51 4.16 1.92 8.82
C PHE A 51 3.31 0.68 8.96
N ILE A 52 2.34 0.71 9.88
CA ILE A 52 1.41 -0.40 10.10
C ILE A 52 0.01 0.01 9.66
N SER A 53 -0.72 -0.90 9.03
CA SER A 53 -2.18 -0.80 8.92
C SER A 53 -2.85 -1.96 9.65
N VAL A 54 -3.91 -1.66 10.40
CA VAL A 54 -4.65 -2.63 11.21
C VAL A 54 -6.14 -2.38 11.08
N ARG A 55 -6.94 -3.43 10.95
CA ARG A 55 -8.41 -3.32 10.99
C ARG A 55 -8.84 -2.98 12.41
N GLY A 56 -9.67 -1.94 12.57
CA GLY A 56 -10.32 -1.63 13.85
C GLY A 56 -11.40 -2.64 14.23
N GLY A 57 -12.31 -2.24 15.09
CA GLY A 57 -13.47 -3.01 15.52
C GLY A 57 -13.31 -3.77 16.82
N VAL A 58 -14.45 -4.25 17.33
CA VAL A 58 -14.60 -4.85 18.66
C VAL A 58 -14.07 -6.28 18.67
N ARG A 59 -13.04 -6.55 19.48
CA ARG A 59 -12.45 -7.88 19.66
C ARG A 59 -12.66 -8.38 21.08
N ALA A 60 -12.53 -9.69 21.27
CA ALA A 60 -12.43 -10.23 22.63
C ALA A 60 -11.21 -9.62 23.34
N PRO A 61 -11.32 -9.23 24.64
CA PRO A 61 -10.25 -8.48 25.32
C PRO A 61 -8.87 -9.15 25.25
N LYS A 62 -8.82 -10.48 25.40
CA LYS A 62 -7.56 -11.24 25.30
C LYS A 62 -6.92 -11.17 23.91
N GLU A 63 -7.72 -11.18 22.84
CA GLU A 63 -7.24 -11.10 21.48
C GLU A 63 -6.71 -9.70 21.16
N GLN A 64 -7.44 -8.68 21.60
CA GLN A 64 -7.06 -7.29 21.43
C GLN A 64 -5.72 -6.96 22.12
N ILE A 65 -5.55 -7.38 23.37
CA ILE A 65 -4.28 -7.19 24.11
C ILE A 65 -3.12 -7.90 23.41
N ARG A 66 -3.34 -9.12 22.90
CA ARG A 66 -2.31 -9.86 22.16
C ARG A 66 -1.91 -9.15 20.88
N LEU A 67 -2.89 -8.67 20.11
CA LEU A 67 -2.66 -7.89 18.89
C LEU A 67 -1.84 -6.63 19.18
N LEU A 68 -2.24 -5.84 20.18
CA LEU A 68 -1.55 -4.60 20.55
C LEU A 68 -0.11 -4.84 21.02
N LYS A 69 0.14 -5.89 21.82
CA LYS A 69 1.51 -6.28 22.20
C LYS A 69 2.38 -6.68 21.01
N GLN A 70 1.79 -7.38 20.03
CA GLN A 70 2.52 -7.78 18.83
C GLN A 70 2.82 -6.57 17.94
N ILE A 71 1.87 -5.63 17.79
CA ILE A 71 2.07 -4.36 17.11
C ILE A 71 3.20 -3.58 17.79
N GLU A 72 3.17 -3.43 19.12
CA GLU A 72 4.21 -2.75 19.88
C GLU A 72 5.60 -3.37 19.64
N LYS A 73 5.70 -4.71 19.66
CA LYS A 73 6.94 -5.43 19.36
C LYS A 73 7.47 -5.10 17.96
N VAL A 74 6.61 -5.12 16.94
CA VAL A 74 6.98 -4.80 15.56
C VAL A 74 7.36 -3.32 15.43
N MET A 75 6.62 -2.42 16.06
CA MET A 75 6.91 -0.99 16.06
C MET A 75 8.31 -0.70 16.60
N ASN A 76 8.68 -1.33 17.72
CA ASN A 76 10.02 -1.19 18.31
C ASN A 76 11.12 -1.78 17.41
N THR A 77 10.85 -2.94 16.79
CA THR A 77 11.84 -3.65 15.97
C THR A 77 12.16 -2.90 14.68
N TYR A 78 11.14 -2.42 13.98
CA TYR A 78 11.28 -1.79 12.66
C TYR A 78 11.28 -0.26 12.70
N LYS A 79 11.19 0.34 13.90
CA LYS A 79 11.08 1.80 14.09
C LYS A 79 9.95 2.39 13.24
N VAL A 80 8.76 1.81 13.41
CA VAL A 80 7.54 2.21 12.69
C VAL A 80 7.24 3.69 12.94
N GLY A 81 7.03 4.44 11.87
CA GLY A 81 6.79 5.88 11.90
C GLY A 81 5.37 6.27 12.26
N PHE A 82 4.37 5.42 11.96
CA PHE A 82 2.96 5.63 12.33
C PHE A 82 2.13 4.35 12.14
N VAL A 83 0.92 4.35 12.70
CA VAL A 83 -0.08 3.28 12.55
C VAL A 83 -1.37 3.85 11.97
N ILE A 84 -2.00 3.14 11.03
CA ILE A 84 -3.32 3.45 10.49
C ILE A 84 -4.32 2.40 11.03
N ASN A 85 -5.27 2.85 11.83
CA ASN A 85 -6.44 2.10 12.24
C ASN A 85 -7.55 2.26 11.19
N ILE A 86 -7.89 1.17 10.51
CA ILE A 86 -8.92 1.16 9.48
C ILE A 86 -10.23 0.71 10.13
N SER A 87 -11.01 1.67 10.59
CA SER A 87 -12.25 1.45 11.35
C SER A 87 -13.41 2.30 10.84
N GLU A 88 -14.60 1.74 10.94
CA GLU A 88 -15.87 2.47 10.78
C GLU A 88 -16.13 3.42 11.96
N LEU A 89 -15.68 3.04 13.17
CA LEU A 89 -15.92 3.78 14.41
C LEU A 89 -14.95 4.95 14.62
N GLY A 90 -13.91 5.04 13.79
CA GLY A 90 -13.03 6.19 13.81
C GLY A 90 -12.25 6.37 15.12
N GLU A 91 -12.47 7.51 15.80
CA GLU A 91 -11.87 7.83 17.11
C GLU A 91 -12.50 7.03 18.26
N ASP A 92 -13.78 6.64 18.14
CA ASP A 92 -14.47 5.81 19.13
C ASP A 92 -14.15 4.32 18.97
N ASP A 93 -13.24 3.98 18.07
CA ASP A 93 -12.82 2.63 17.85
C ASP A 93 -12.14 2.05 19.11
N PRO A 94 -12.65 0.94 19.68
CA PRO A 94 -12.08 0.39 20.91
C PRO A 94 -10.64 -0.10 20.78
N LEU A 95 -10.20 -0.50 19.56
CA LEU A 95 -8.80 -0.84 19.32
C LEU A 95 -7.92 0.40 19.44
N LEU A 96 -8.31 1.50 18.78
CA LEU A 96 -7.62 2.77 18.86
C LEU A 96 -7.58 3.33 20.29
N GLN A 97 -8.73 3.41 20.98
CA GLN A 97 -8.80 3.93 22.34
C GLN A 97 -7.89 3.14 23.29
N ASN A 98 -7.90 1.82 23.21
CA ASN A 98 -7.02 1.01 24.04
C ASN A 98 -5.55 1.16 23.65
N ALA A 99 -5.25 1.32 22.36
CA ALA A 99 -3.88 1.56 21.89
C ALA A 99 -3.34 2.91 22.40
N THR A 100 -4.13 3.97 22.34
CA THR A 100 -3.72 5.31 22.77
C THR A 100 -3.73 5.48 24.29
N GLN A 101 -4.62 4.79 25.00
CA GLN A 101 -4.72 4.86 26.46
C GLN A 101 -3.66 4.00 27.18
N TYR A 102 -3.44 2.77 26.72
CA TYR A 102 -2.59 1.79 27.43
C TYR A 102 -1.24 1.54 26.76
N PHE A 103 -1.13 1.78 25.46
CA PHE A 103 0.07 1.45 24.67
C PHE A 103 0.78 2.68 24.11
N ASN A 104 0.43 3.91 24.53
CA ASN A 104 1.15 5.11 24.09
C ASN A 104 1.29 6.15 25.20
N PRO A 105 2.52 6.67 25.40
CA PRO A 105 2.61 8.13 25.31
C PRO A 105 3.89 8.63 24.60
N LEU A 106 4.32 8.01 23.49
CA LEU A 106 5.13 8.58 22.37
C LEU A 106 6.19 7.59 21.85
N LYS A 107 5.80 6.73 20.90
CA LYS A 107 6.76 6.15 19.93
C LYS A 107 6.34 6.35 18.48
N ALA A 108 5.06 6.23 18.15
CA ALA A 108 4.53 6.62 16.85
C ALA A 108 3.06 7.10 16.95
N PRO A 109 2.63 8.07 16.12
CA PRO A 109 1.23 8.50 16.04
C PRO A 109 0.33 7.40 15.45
N TRP A 110 -0.91 7.36 15.92
CA TRP A 110 -1.99 6.56 15.37
C TRP A 110 -2.95 7.47 14.60
N TYR A 111 -3.29 7.05 13.39
CA TYR A 111 -4.31 7.69 12.53
C TYR A 111 -5.49 6.75 12.36
N THR A 112 -6.66 7.27 12.03
CA THR A 112 -7.86 6.46 11.82
C THR A 112 -8.62 6.93 10.58
N THR A 113 -9.39 6.05 9.96
CA THR A 113 -10.10 6.33 8.70
C THR A 113 -11.28 7.30 8.84
N VAL A 114 -11.79 7.53 10.06
CA VAL A 114 -12.96 8.36 10.35
C VAL A 114 -12.83 9.02 11.75
N ALA A 115 -13.54 10.12 12.01
CA ALA A 115 -13.78 10.64 13.37
C ALA A 115 -15.29 10.91 13.57
N LEU A 116 -15.76 10.73 14.81
CA LEU A 116 -16.89 11.41 15.45
C LEU A 116 -17.42 12.69 14.78
N GLN A 117 -18.63 12.67 14.21
CA GLN A 117 -19.59 13.80 14.10
C GLN A 117 -19.09 15.18 13.61
N ASP A 118 -19.74 15.65 12.53
CA ASP A 118 -19.93 17.06 12.16
C ASP A 118 -18.77 17.90 11.62
N MET A 119 -17.57 17.35 11.43
CA MET A 119 -16.47 18.11 10.78
C MET A 119 -16.06 17.57 9.42
N LYS A 120 -16.49 18.30 8.38
CA LYS A 120 -15.83 18.33 7.07
C LYS A 120 -14.32 18.62 7.27
N PRO A 121 -13.42 17.98 6.51
CA PRO A 121 -13.68 17.17 5.31
C PRO A 121 -13.81 15.66 5.57
N ASP A 122 -14.62 14.99 4.74
CA ASP A 122 -14.85 13.54 4.66
C ASP A 122 -13.62 12.70 4.26
N TYR A 123 -12.43 13.30 4.28
CA TYR A 123 -11.18 12.60 4.08
C TYR A 123 -10.04 13.23 4.88
N PHE A 124 -9.16 12.38 5.41
CA PHE A 124 -7.91 12.79 6.04
C PHE A 124 -6.76 12.65 5.04
N PHE A 125 -5.91 13.67 4.98
CA PHE A 125 -4.75 13.69 4.08
C PHE A 125 -3.48 13.92 4.88
N LYS A 126 -2.54 12.97 4.82
CA LYS A 126 -1.25 13.06 5.50
C LYS A 126 -0.11 12.79 4.56
N GLN A 127 0.75 13.80 4.42
CA GLN A 127 2.04 13.63 3.77
C GLN A 127 3.08 13.21 4.81
N VAL A 128 3.90 12.23 4.44
CA VAL A 128 5.00 11.70 5.25
C VAL A 128 6.27 11.73 4.40
N ASN A 129 7.36 12.23 4.99
CA ASN A 129 8.66 12.17 4.34
C ASN A 129 9.15 10.74 4.29
N VAL A 130 9.33 10.24 3.07
CA VAL A 130 10.20 9.11 2.79
C VAL A 130 11.64 9.67 2.72
N SER A 131 12.65 8.81 2.70
CA SER A 131 14.01 9.31 2.52
C SER A 131 14.26 10.01 1.21
N SER A 132 15.42 10.69 1.17
CA SER A 132 16.00 11.24 -0.04
C SER A 132 15.09 12.28 -0.70
N GLY A 133 14.36 13.04 0.13
CA GLY A 133 13.42 14.07 -0.32
C GLY A 133 12.15 13.53 -0.97
N ARG A 134 11.90 12.22 -0.94
CA ARG A 134 10.66 11.61 -1.43
C ARG A 134 9.57 11.69 -0.38
N THR A 135 8.31 11.66 -0.81
CA THR A 135 7.16 11.71 0.09
C THR A 135 6.10 10.67 -0.25
N LEU A 136 5.38 10.24 0.77
CA LEU A 136 4.21 9.38 0.71
C LEU A 136 3.00 10.18 1.17
N ASP A 137 1.94 10.19 0.37
CA ASP A 137 0.64 10.67 0.80
C ASP A 137 -0.27 9.52 1.20
N ILE A 138 -0.96 9.73 2.31
CA ILE A 138 -1.95 8.82 2.87
C ILE A 138 -3.29 9.54 2.83
N ILE A 139 -4.26 8.92 2.17
CA ILE A 139 -5.59 9.47 1.93
C ILE A 139 -6.60 8.55 2.62
N ALA A 140 -7.02 8.90 3.83
CA ALA A 140 -8.09 8.17 4.50
C ALA A 140 -9.45 8.71 4.06
N LEU A 141 -10.25 7.85 3.45
CA LEU A 141 -11.58 8.13 2.93
C LEU A 141 -12.62 7.72 3.97
N ASN A 142 -13.54 8.63 4.30
CA ASN A 142 -14.72 8.29 5.09
C ASN A 142 -15.76 7.61 4.20
N ASN A 143 -15.56 6.32 3.93
CA ASN A 143 -16.54 5.49 3.23
C ASN A 143 -17.29 4.55 4.19
N GLY A 144 -17.24 4.77 5.51
CA GLY A 144 -17.97 3.92 6.48
C GLY A 144 -19.48 4.02 6.32
N MET A 145 -19.97 5.22 6.00
CA MET A 145 -21.33 5.46 5.56
C MET A 145 -21.39 5.16 4.06
N ILE A 146 -22.19 4.17 3.65
CA ILE A 146 -22.34 3.68 2.25
C ILE A 146 -23.10 4.71 1.37
N GLN A 147 -22.82 6.00 1.53
CA GLN A 147 -23.32 7.04 0.63
C GLN A 147 -22.22 7.34 -0.37
N ASP A 148 -22.60 7.37 -1.64
CA ASP A 148 -21.69 7.79 -2.70
C ASP A 148 -21.13 9.18 -2.34
N PRO A 149 -19.80 9.38 -2.43
CA PRO A 149 -19.21 10.67 -2.14
C PRO A 149 -19.84 11.72 -3.07
N SER A 150 -20.20 12.87 -2.52
CA SER A 150 -20.79 13.95 -3.33
C SER A 150 -19.81 14.40 -4.42
N GLU A 151 -20.32 14.84 -5.57
CA GLU A 151 -19.50 15.36 -6.67
C GLU A 151 -18.54 16.47 -6.21
N VAL A 152 -19.01 17.31 -5.28
CA VAL A 152 -18.23 18.38 -4.67
C VAL A 152 -17.03 17.82 -3.89
N GLN A 153 -17.22 16.76 -3.10
CA GLN A 153 -16.14 16.11 -2.33
C GLN A 153 -15.13 15.42 -3.26
N LEU A 154 -15.62 14.71 -4.28
CA LEU A 154 -14.75 14.09 -5.29
C LEU A 154 -13.90 15.15 -5.99
N LYS A 155 -14.47 16.31 -6.33
CA LYS A 155 -13.74 17.42 -6.95
C LYS A 155 -12.68 18.03 -6.02
N PHE A 156 -12.97 18.15 -4.72
CA PHE A 156 -11.98 18.63 -3.75
C PHE A 156 -10.82 17.64 -3.56
N LEU A 157 -11.13 16.35 -3.48
CA LEU A 157 -10.12 15.30 -3.37
C LEU A 157 -9.26 15.21 -4.64
N SER A 158 -9.90 15.24 -5.82
CA SER A 158 -9.22 15.29 -7.12
C SER A 158 -8.23 16.45 -7.18
N ARG A 159 -8.65 17.69 -6.90
CA ARG A 159 -7.74 18.86 -6.85
C ARG A 159 -6.59 18.68 -5.85
N LYS A 160 -6.86 18.04 -4.70
CA LYS A 160 -5.82 17.78 -3.71
C LYS A 160 -4.78 16.80 -4.23
N LEU A 161 -5.20 15.76 -4.95
CA LEU A 161 -4.33 14.79 -5.57
C LEU A 161 -3.56 15.39 -6.76
N GLU A 162 -4.20 16.19 -7.63
CA GLU A 162 -3.56 16.92 -8.73
C GLU A 162 -2.42 17.82 -8.24
N SER A 163 -2.62 18.49 -7.10
CA SER A 163 -1.60 19.37 -6.52
C SER A 163 -0.48 18.63 -5.78
N SER A 164 -0.64 17.32 -5.56
CA SER A 164 0.36 16.53 -4.84
C SER A 164 1.57 16.20 -5.73
N LYS A 165 2.75 16.42 -5.17
CA LYS A 165 4.04 16.04 -5.75
C LYS A 165 4.65 14.80 -5.10
N SER A 166 3.87 14.10 -4.26
CA SER A 166 4.37 12.91 -3.56
C SER A 166 4.67 11.77 -4.51
N ASN A 167 5.70 11.00 -4.18
CA ASN A 167 6.16 9.88 -5.00
C ASN A 167 5.26 8.66 -4.89
N TRP A 168 4.56 8.54 -3.77
CA TRP A 168 3.62 7.47 -3.46
C TRP A 168 2.31 8.05 -2.96
N HIS A 169 1.21 7.43 -3.34
CA HIS A 169 -0.14 7.73 -2.88
C HIS A 169 -0.83 6.43 -2.44
N ILE A 170 -1.20 6.35 -1.17
CA ILE A 170 -1.97 5.23 -0.63
C ILE A 170 -3.30 5.77 -0.13
N ALA A 171 -4.39 5.26 -0.67
CA ALA A 171 -5.73 5.51 -0.15
C ALA A 171 -6.13 4.41 0.83
N THR A 172 -6.98 4.74 1.79
CA THR A 172 -7.51 3.79 2.76
C THR A 172 -8.96 4.12 3.10
N GLY A 173 -9.78 3.11 3.34
CA GLY A 173 -11.15 3.28 3.81
C GLY A 173 -11.65 2.01 4.47
N PHE A 174 -12.79 2.06 5.14
CA PHE A 174 -13.34 0.88 5.79
C PHE A 174 -13.88 -0.12 4.76
N HIS A 175 -14.76 0.31 3.85
CA HIS A 175 -15.35 -0.58 2.83
C HIS A 175 -14.44 -0.75 1.60
N PRO A 176 -14.47 -1.92 0.92
CA PRO A 176 -13.73 -2.12 -0.32
C PRO A 176 -14.28 -1.23 -1.46
N LEU A 177 -13.40 -0.77 -2.36
CA LEU A 177 -13.79 0.06 -3.52
C LEU A 177 -14.58 -0.71 -4.59
N PHE A 178 -14.41 -2.02 -4.70
CA PHE A 178 -15.17 -2.85 -5.63
C PHE A 178 -15.25 -4.29 -5.11
N CYS A 179 -16.39 -4.94 -5.38
CA CYS A 179 -16.61 -6.34 -5.08
C CYS A 179 -17.01 -7.08 -6.35
N ASN A 180 -16.16 -8.00 -6.82
CA ASN A 180 -16.49 -8.83 -7.98
C ASN A 180 -17.43 -9.96 -7.57
N GLN A 181 -18.69 -9.66 -7.29
CA GLN A 181 -19.76 -10.66 -7.24
C GLN A 181 -21.03 -10.14 -7.91
N ARG A 182 -21.59 -10.98 -8.78
CA ARG A 182 -22.89 -10.80 -9.43
C ARG A 182 -23.98 -10.60 -8.36
N TRP A 183 -24.42 -9.38 -8.06
CA TRP A 183 -25.83 -9.08 -7.72
C TRP A 183 -26.13 -7.56 -7.68
N ASN A 184 -27.14 -7.16 -8.46
CA ASN A 184 -27.95 -5.93 -8.45
C ASN A 184 -27.30 -4.53 -8.41
N GLN A 185 -26.86 -4.11 -9.59
CA GLN A 185 -27.01 -2.82 -10.33
C GLN A 185 -27.24 -1.44 -9.68
N THR A 186 -27.47 -1.27 -8.37
CA THR A 186 -27.59 0.09 -7.78
C THR A 186 -26.33 0.53 -7.02
N GLN A 187 -25.61 -0.39 -6.36
CA GLN A 187 -24.44 -0.06 -5.53
C GLN A 187 -23.09 -0.09 -6.27
N ALA A 188 -23.06 -0.65 -7.48
CA ALA A 188 -21.84 -0.75 -8.30
C ALA A 188 -21.44 0.58 -8.99
N LYS A 189 -22.28 1.62 -8.95
CA LYS A 189 -22.05 2.86 -9.70
C LYS A 189 -21.10 3.84 -9.01
N GLY A 190 -21.33 4.25 -7.76
CA GLY A 190 -20.49 5.28 -7.13
C GLY A 190 -19.12 4.78 -6.63
N ASN A 191 -19.04 3.51 -6.22
CA ASN A 191 -17.78 2.82 -5.93
C ASN A 191 -16.84 2.77 -7.15
N ASN A 192 -17.39 2.64 -8.36
CA ASN A 192 -16.63 2.71 -9.60
C ASN A 192 -16.13 4.13 -9.89
N VAL A 193 -16.91 5.17 -9.55
CA VAL A 193 -16.48 6.58 -9.72
C VAL A 193 -15.30 6.91 -8.80
N MET A 194 -15.36 6.51 -7.53
CA MET A 194 -14.23 6.71 -6.61
C MET A 194 -12.99 5.94 -7.08
N LEU A 195 -13.16 4.67 -7.49
CA LEU A 195 -12.07 3.85 -8.03
C LEU A 195 -11.43 4.51 -9.25
N GLN A 196 -12.25 4.95 -10.22
CA GLN A 196 -11.78 5.62 -11.44
C GLN A 196 -11.04 6.92 -11.09
N MET A 197 -11.58 7.74 -10.18
CA MET A 197 -10.92 8.97 -9.76
C MET A 197 -9.54 8.68 -9.13
N LEU A 198 -9.44 7.68 -8.25
CA LEU A 198 -8.16 7.30 -7.65
C LEU A 198 -7.17 6.76 -8.71
N MET A 199 -7.66 6.00 -9.69
CA MET A 199 -6.85 5.55 -10.84
C MET A 199 -6.32 6.71 -11.67
N ASP A 200 -7.20 7.64 -12.06
CA ASP A 200 -6.88 8.79 -12.91
C ASP A 200 -5.83 9.71 -12.25
N HIS A 201 -5.83 9.75 -10.91
CA HIS A 201 -4.87 10.54 -10.12
C HIS A 201 -3.63 9.74 -9.67
N GLY A 202 -3.43 8.53 -10.21
CA GLY A 202 -2.21 7.76 -9.98
C GLY A 202 -2.03 7.24 -8.56
N VAL A 203 -3.13 6.95 -7.84
CA VAL A 203 -3.03 6.33 -6.51
C VAL A 203 -2.50 4.89 -6.65
N ASP A 204 -1.47 4.57 -5.88
CA ASP A 204 -0.69 3.33 -6.04
C ASP A 204 -1.39 2.12 -5.41
N ALA A 205 -2.06 2.32 -4.27
CA ALA A 205 -2.72 1.26 -3.53
C ALA A 205 -3.93 1.75 -2.72
N TYR A 206 -4.85 0.83 -2.46
CA TYR A 206 -6.00 1.01 -1.59
C TYR A 206 -5.98 0.00 -0.43
N LEU A 207 -6.13 0.47 0.80
CA LEU A 207 -6.23 -0.36 2.00
C LEU A 207 -7.66 -0.37 2.54
N SER A 208 -8.30 -1.54 2.61
CA SER A 208 -9.64 -1.70 3.19
C SER A 208 -9.63 -2.41 4.54
N GLY A 209 -10.54 -2.03 5.43
CA GLY A 209 -10.77 -2.71 6.71
C GLY A 209 -11.73 -3.88 6.57
N HIS A 210 -12.60 -3.82 5.58
CA HIS A 210 -13.62 -4.83 5.32
C HIS A 210 -13.37 -5.54 3.98
N SER A 211 -13.87 -6.78 3.91
CA SER A 211 -13.83 -7.63 2.73
C SER A 211 -15.13 -7.53 1.95
N CYS A 212 -15.16 -8.13 0.76
CA CYS A 212 -16.38 -8.26 -0.04
C CYS A 212 -17.26 -9.44 0.37
N GLY A 213 -16.79 -10.28 1.30
CA GLY A 213 -17.54 -11.41 1.81
C GLY A 213 -18.39 -11.03 3.02
N ASN A 214 -19.49 -11.74 3.23
CA ASN A 214 -20.24 -11.70 4.49
C ASN A 214 -19.45 -12.44 5.59
N GLU A 215 -18.35 -11.85 6.03
CA GLU A 215 -17.54 -12.42 7.09
C GLU A 215 -18.03 -11.93 8.45
N THR A 216 -18.57 -12.85 9.23
CA THR A 216 -18.97 -12.65 10.63
C THR A 216 -17.77 -12.47 11.58
N HIS A 217 -16.55 -12.45 11.05
CA HIS A 217 -15.32 -12.41 11.83
C HIS A 217 -14.45 -11.19 11.48
N ILE A 218 -13.72 -10.70 12.47
CA ILE A 218 -12.76 -9.62 12.27
C ILE A 218 -11.47 -10.20 11.68
N GLU A 219 -11.32 -9.96 10.40
CA GLU A 219 -10.15 -10.32 9.61
C GLU A 219 -9.05 -9.24 9.68
N GLY A 220 -7.93 -9.46 9.00
CA GLY A 220 -6.94 -8.40 8.76
C GLY A 220 -7.44 -7.35 7.77
N PRO A 221 -6.69 -6.24 7.60
CA PRO A 221 -6.95 -5.31 6.51
C PRO A 221 -6.50 -5.91 5.17
N TYR A 222 -7.12 -5.45 4.08
CA TYR A 222 -6.86 -5.89 2.70
C TYR A 222 -6.11 -4.82 1.93
N LEU A 223 -5.18 -5.22 1.08
CA LEU A 223 -4.43 -4.32 0.20
C LEU A 223 -4.80 -4.59 -1.26
N THR A 224 -5.47 -3.65 -1.91
CA THR A 224 -5.78 -3.73 -3.34
C THR A 224 -4.87 -2.81 -4.11
N THR A 225 -4.09 -3.37 -5.04
CA THR A 225 -3.32 -2.56 -5.98
C THR A 225 -4.26 -2.02 -7.04
N ILE A 226 -4.40 -0.69 -7.11
CA ILE A 226 -5.40 -0.03 -7.95
C ILE A 226 -5.20 -0.39 -9.44
N ASN A 227 -3.95 -0.60 -9.87
CA ASN A 227 -3.61 -0.87 -11.28
C ASN A 227 -3.25 -2.33 -11.63
N GLN A 228 -3.33 -3.28 -10.68
CA GLN A 228 -2.94 -4.69 -10.91
C GLN A 228 -4.00 -5.69 -10.41
N GLY A 229 -5.20 -5.22 -10.05
CA GLY A 229 -6.25 -6.03 -9.46
C GLY A 229 -6.01 -6.29 -7.97
N SER A 230 -6.92 -7.03 -7.33
CA SER A 230 -6.71 -7.46 -5.95
C SER A 230 -5.67 -8.57 -5.89
N ILE A 231 -4.70 -8.44 -4.99
CA ILE A 231 -3.84 -9.56 -4.63
C ILE A 231 -4.72 -10.48 -3.77
N PRO A 232 -4.91 -11.78 -4.11
CA PRO A 232 -5.71 -12.66 -3.29
C PRO A 232 -5.01 -12.86 -1.94
N PHE A 233 -5.60 -12.33 -0.87
CA PHE A 233 -5.14 -12.58 0.49
C PHE A 233 -5.98 -13.72 1.08
N ASN A 234 -5.32 -14.75 1.59
CA ASN A 234 -5.96 -15.64 2.56
C ASN A 234 -5.92 -14.92 3.90
N VAL A 235 -6.94 -14.10 4.17
CA VAL A 235 -6.89 -13.22 5.33
C VAL A 235 -7.13 -14.02 6.60
N MET A 236 -6.14 -13.96 7.49
CA MET A 236 -6.22 -14.61 8.79
C MET A 236 -6.88 -13.65 9.78
N LYS A 237 -7.67 -14.21 10.71
CA LYS A 237 -8.20 -13.43 11.85
C LYS A 237 -7.07 -12.78 12.62
N ASN A 238 -7.29 -11.56 13.09
CA ASN A 238 -6.38 -10.85 14.00
C ASN A 238 -4.93 -10.71 13.50
N MET A 239 -4.77 -10.40 12.21
CA MET A 239 -3.49 -9.98 11.62
C MET A 239 -3.46 -8.46 11.39
N PHE A 240 -2.26 -7.92 11.19
CA PHE A 240 -2.04 -6.56 10.70
C PHE A 240 -1.03 -6.57 9.56
N LEU A 241 -0.94 -5.47 8.82
CA LEU A 241 0.02 -5.33 7.74
C LEU A 241 1.16 -4.41 8.18
N LEU A 242 2.40 -4.83 7.94
CA LEU A 242 3.59 -4.01 8.04
C LEU A 242 4.02 -3.60 6.63
N HIS A 243 4.14 -2.30 6.40
CA HIS A 243 4.53 -1.74 5.12
C HIS A 243 5.93 -1.16 5.22
N ARG A 244 6.79 -1.51 4.26
CA ARG A 244 8.12 -0.94 4.05
C ARG A 244 8.09 -0.12 2.78
N VAL A 245 8.19 1.20 2.90
CA VAL A 245 8.13 2.12 1.78
C VAL A 245 9.54 2.61 1.49
N SER A 246 10.00 2.29 0.28
CA SER A 246 11.27 2.75 -0.24
C SER A 246 11.06 3.75 -1.37
N SER A 247 12.17 4.19 -1.94
CA SER A 247 12.15 5.08 -3.09
C SER A 247 11.59 4.38 -4.35
N LEU A 248 11.76 3.06 -4.50
CA LEU A 248 11.46 2.32 -5.75
C LEU A 248 10.29 1.34 -5.62
N GLU A 249 10.01 0.91 -4.41
CA GLU A 249 8.97 -0.08 -4.15
C GLU A 249 8.40 0.10 -2.75
N ILE A 250 7.22 -0.48 -2.55
CA ILE A 250 6.65 -0.72 -1.25
C ILE A 250 6.44 -2.22 -1.11
N VAL A 251 6.84 -2.74 0.04
CA VAL A 251 6.66 -4.15 0.39
C VAL A 251 5.72 -4.23 1.59
N THR A 252 4.69 -5.05 1.49
CA THR A 252 3.71 -5.27 2.55
C THR A 252 3.80 -6.70 3.06
N TYR A 253 3.97 -6.83 4.37
CA TYR A 253 4.02 -8.11 5.08
C TYR A 253 2.74 -8.29 5.91
N GLY A 254 2.06 -9.42 5.74
CA GLY A 254 0.99 -9.84 6.64
C GLY A 254 1.58 -10.48 7.88
N VAL A 255 1.36 -9.87 9.04
CA VAL A 255 1.92 -10.32 10.32
C VAL A 255 0.81 -10.90 11.20
N SER A 256 0.95 -12.17 11.56
CA SER A 256 0.01 -12.86 12.45
C SER A 256 0.18 -12.42 13.91
N PHE A 257 -0.79 -12.77 14.77
CA PHE A 257 -0.68 -12.53 16.22
C PHE A 257 0.53 -13.21 16.90
N LYS A 258 1.09 -14.25 16.27
CA LYS A 258 2.31 -14.93 16.75
C LYS A 258 3.59 -14.22 16.31
N GLY A 259 3.46 -13.25 15.39
CA GLY A 259 4.58 -12.56 14.75
C GLY A 259 5.11 -13.24 13.49
N ASP A 260 4.45 -14.29 13.02
CA ASP A 260 4.81 -14.96 11.78
C ASP A 260 4.44 -14.08 10.58
N ILE A 261 5.32 -14.01 9.59
CA ILE A 261 5.01 -13.43 8.28
C ILE A 261 4.24 -14.48 7.50
N VAL A 262 2.94 -14.24 7.30
CA VAL A 262 2.03 -15.17 6.61
C VAL A 262 1.77 -14.76 5.16
N HIS A 263 2.21 -13.57 4.78
CA HIS A 263 2.07 -13.05 3.42
C HIS A 263 3.13 -11.98 3.14
N GLU A 264 3.57 -11.87 1.89
CA GLU A 264 4.42 -10.80 1.38
C GLU A 264 3.91 -10.38 0.00
N SER A 265 3.72 -9.07 -0.20
CA SER A 265 3.43 -8.48 -1.51
C SER A 265 4.35 -7.30 -1.76
N THR A 266 4.76 -7.13 -3.02
CA THR A 266 5.66 -6.04 -3.44
C THR A 266 5.05 -5.30 -4.60
N PHE A 267 5.04 -3.98 -4.52
CA PHE A 267 4.56 -3.07 -5.55
C PHE A 267 5.67 -2.09 -5.89
N ARG A 268 6.03 -2.03 -7.18
CA ARG A 268 7.13 -1.20 -7.69
C ARG A 268 6.58 0.08 -8.30
N GLN A 269 7.33 1.16 -8.13
CA GLN A 269 6.97 2.46 -8.66
C GLN A 269 6.94 2.33 -10.19
N ARG A 270 5.78 2.58 -10.79
CA ARG A 270 5.73 2.84 -12.23
C ARG A 270 6.21 4.28 -12.40
N GLY A 271 7.17 4.51 -13.29
CA GLY A 271 7.57 5.88 -13.63
C GLY A 271 6.29 6.65 -13.99
N ARG A 272 6.01 7.73 -13.26
CA ARG A 272 4.88 8.59 -13.60
C ARG A 272 5.25 9.27 -14.90
N GLU A 273 4.53 8.98 -15.97
CA GLU A 273 4.63 9.80 -17.18
C GLU A 273 4.24 11.22 -16.77
N VAL A 274 5.22 12.11 -16.81
CA VAL A 274 4.98 13.53 -16.78
C VAL A 274 4.38 13.84 -18.15
N MET A 275 3.05 13.96 -18.22
CA MET A 275 2.41 14.65 -19.36
C MET A 275 2.76 16.14 -19.31
#